data_AF-A0A084JLR1-F1
#
_entry.id   AF-A0A084JLR1-F1
#
_cell.length_a   1.000
_cell.length_b   1.000
_cell.length_c   1.000
_cell.angle_alpha   90.00
_cell.angle_beta   90.00
_cell.angle_gamma   90.00
#
_symmetry.space_group_name_H-M   'P 1'
#
loop_
_entity.id
_entity.type
_entity.pdbx_description
1 polymer ?
#
loop_
_entity_poly.entity_id
_entity_poly.type
_entity_poly.pdbx_seq_one_letter_code
_entity_poly.pdbx_strand_id
1 'polypeptide(L)'
;MKRVKMIVAYDGTNYCGWQIQNNGITIEEVLNRELTKLLKEPITVIGASRTDSGVHSEGNVAVFNTENRMPADKICFALNQRLPDDIRILQSEEVAPDYHPRKQNCVKTYEYKIMNRKIEVPTMRLYSYFCYFPLDVERMREGGAYLVGEHDFKSFCTARGQAEETVRTIYSLDIDKSGDLITIRIKGSGFLYNMVRIIAGTLMKVGMGVYPPAHVEEILDARDRKVAGPKAAAKGLSLISLDYETELKKQIRGENKEWSYTLSQDKIVSERKAWLYIHRCREEDFERLLIRVVHQAVQNGAETIFVRDEEKDGRIILGKSYGFYIFQADPESQGWSVTQK
;
A
#
# COMPACT_ATOMS: atom_id res chain seq x y z
N MET A 1 -6.06 -27.02 -13.17
CA MET A 1 -5.50 -25.65 -13.03
C MET A 1 -4.76 -25.50 -11.73
N LYS A 2 -3.50 -25.03 -11.77
CA LYS A 2 -2.77 -24.59 -10.57
C LYS A 2 -2.66 -23.06 -10.57
N ARG A 3 -2.49 -22.47 -9.39
CA ARG A 3 -2.27 -21.03 -9.21
C ARG A 3 -0.85 -20.77 -8.71
N VAL A 4 -0.08 -19.99 -9.46
CA VAL A 4 1.34 -19.78 -9.21
C VAL A 4 1.57 -18.34 -8.76
N LYS A 5 2.14 -18.17 -7.57
CA LYS A 5 2.65 -16.88 -7.07
C LYS A 5 4.11 -16.73 -7.50
N MET A 6 4.51 -15.52 -7.85
CA MET A 6 5.88 -15.13 -8.17
C MET A 6 6.30 -13.89 -7.38
N ILE A 7 7.56 -13.86 -6.96
CA ILE A 7 8.23 -12.64 -6.50
C ILE A 7 9.02 -12.07 -7.67
N VAL A 8 8.77 -10.82 -8.03
CA VAL A 8 9.25 -10.14 -9.24
C VAL A 8 10.08 -8.93 -8.84
N ALA A 9 11.34 -8.90 -9.23
CA ALA A 9 12.21 -7.73 -9.19
C ALA A 9 12.36 -7.16 -10.60
N TYR A 10 12.44 -5.84 -10.71
CA TYR A 10 12.65 -5.15 -11.98
C TYR A 10 13.27 -3.76 -11.83
N ASP A 11 14.07 -3.39 -12.83
CA ASP A 11 14.42 -1.99 -13.09
C ASP A 11 13.32 -1.33 -13.93
N GLY A 12 12.56 -0.43 -13.31
CA GLY A 12 11.44 0.26 -13.96
C GLY A 12 11.83 1.31 -15.01
N THR A 13 13.11 1.58 -15.25
CA THR A 13 13.59 2.71 -16.09
C THR A 13 12.99 2.69 -17.50
N ASN A 14 12.94 1.51 -18.13
CA ASN A 14 12.50 1.35 -19.52
C ASN A 14 10.99 1.10 -19.67
N TYR A 15 10.24 1.18 -18.58
CA TYR A 15 8.86 0.73 -18.53
C TYR A 15 7.89 1.84 -18.16
N CYS A 16 6.72 1.80 -18.79
CA CYS A 16 5.55 2.57 -18.43
C CYS A 16 4.86 1.94 -17.20
N GLY A 17 5.63 1.61 -16.17
CA GLY A 17 5.13 1.08 -14.90
C GLY A 17 4.69 -0.38 -14.98
N TRP A 18 3.96 -0.81 -13.95
CA TRP A 18 3.53 -2.20 -13.84
C TRP A 18 2.43 -2.56 -14.84
N GLN A 19 1.31 -1.82 -14.80
CA GLN A 19 0.06 -2.22 -15.42
C GLN A 19 0.04 -1.90 -16.91
N ILE A 20 -0.48 -2.81 -17.76
CA ILE A 20 -0.69 -2.58 -19.20
C ILE A 20 -1.44 -1.26 -19.45
N GLN A 21 -0.91 -0.46 -20.37
CA GLN A 21 -1.51 0.79 -20.84
C GLN A 21 -1.05 1.11 -22.27
N ASN A 22 -1.80 1.97 -22.97
CA ASN A 22 -1.60 2.23 -24.40
C ASN A 22 -0.37 3.10 -24.73
N ASN A 23 0.40 3.54 -23.74
CA ASN A 23 1.45 4.55 -23.91
C ASN A 23 2.88 4.00 -23.90
N GLY A 24 3.07 2.69 -23.74
CA GLY A 24 4.38 2.03 -23.83
C GLY A 24 4.42 0.68 -23.13
N ILE A 25 5.60 0.06 -23.18
CA ILE A 25 5.83 -1.30 -22.66
C ILE A 25 5.76 -1.31 -21.13
N THR A 26 5.09 -2.31 -20.56
CA THR A 26 4.89 -2.43 -19.11
C THR A 26 5.45 -3.75 -18.58
N ILE A 27 5.67 -3.84 -17.26
CA ILE A 27 6.14 -5.08 -16.63
C ILE A 27 5.13 -6.22 -16.83
N GLU A 28 3.84 -5.93 -16.65
CA GLU A 28 2.75 -6.90 -16.86
C GLU A 28 2.73 -7.42 -18.31
N GLU A 29 2.93 -6.56 -19.30
CA GLU A 29 2.97 -6.96 -20.71
C GLU A 29 4.10 -7.96 -20.98
N VAL A 30 5.31 -7.66 -20.50
CA VAL A 30 6.49 -8.53 -20.69
C VAL A 30 6.28 -9.87 -19.99
N LEU A 31 5.78 -9.87 -18.75
CA LEU A 31 5.49 -11.10 -18.02
C LEU A 31 4.44 -11.95 -18.73
N ASN A 32 3.31 -11.36 -19.16
CA ASN A 32 2.26 -12.07 -19.87
C ASN A 32 2.78 -12.71 -21.16
N ARG A 33 3.57 -11.96 -21.94
CA ARG A 33 4.17 -12.43 -23.19
C ARG A 33 5.11 -13.61 -22.97
N GLU A 34 6.05 -13.51 -22.03
CA GLU A 34 7.06 -14.55 -21.82
C GLU A 34 6.50 -15.79 -21.11
N LEU A 35 5.54 -15.61 -20.19
CA LEU A 35 4.79 -16.73 -19.60
C LEU A 35 3.97 -17.47 -20.66
N THR A 36 3.25 -16.75 -21.53
CA THR A 36 2.47 -17.34 -22.62
C THR A 36 3.35 -18.17 -23.55
N LYS A 37 4.51 -17.64 -23.93
CA LYS A 37 5.49 -18.36 -24.77
C LYS A 37 6.09 -19.59 -24.09
N LEU A 38 6.37 -19.50 -22.79
CA LEU A 38 6.95 -20.57 -21.99
C LEU A 38 5.95 -21.72 -21.78
N LEU A 39 4.73 -21.39 -21.35
CA LEU A 39 3.72 -22.35 -20.91
C LEU A 39 2.82 -22.85 -22.04
N LYS A 40 2.89 -22.22 -23.22
CA LYS A 40 2.14 -22.57 -24.45
C LYS A 40 0.63 -22.44 -24.30
N GLU A 41 0.19 -21.51 -23.47
CA GLU A 41 -1.21 -21.14 -23.28
C GLU A 41 -1.31 -19.64 -22.94
N PRO A 42 -2.45 -18.97 -23.15
CA PRO A 42 -2.61 -17.55 -22.81
C PRO A 42 -2.50 -17.34 -21.29
N ILE A 43 -1.54 -16.50 -20.86
CA ILE A 43 -1.32 -16.17 -19.46
C ILE A 43 -1.52 -14.68 -19.20
N THR A 44 -2.29 -14.39 -18.15
CA THR A 44 -2.45 -13.04 -17.59
C THR A 44 -2.06 -13.06 -16.12
N VAL A 45 -1.11 -12.22 -15.74
CA VAL A 45 -0.71 -12.04 -14.34
C VAL A 45 -1.60 -11.02 -13.63
N ILE A 46 -1.78 -11.21 -12.33
CA ILE A 46 -2.41 -10.25 -11.42
C ILE A 46 -1.34 -9.77 -10.45
N GLY A 47 -1.00 -8.48 -10.51
CA GLY A 47 -0.02 -7.86 -9.63
C GLY A 47 -0.59 -7.47 -8.26
N ALA A 48 0.27 -7.52 -7.24
CA ALA A 48 -0.01 -7.10 -5.87
C ALA A 48 0.11 -5.59 -5.66
N SER A 49 1.03 -4.96 -6.39
CA SER A 49 1.26 -3.52 -6.36
C SER A 49 1.44 -2.98 -7.77
N ARG A 50 0.75 -1.88 -8.06
CA ARG A 50 0.98 -1.10 -9.27
C ARG A 50 2.08 -0.10 -8.97
N THR A 51 3.19 -0.16 -9.70
CA THR A 51 4.24 0.87 -9.65
C THR A 51 4.12 1.82 -10.83
N ASP A 52 4.44 3.10 -10.61
CA ASP A 52 4.41 4.11 -11.68
C ASP A 52 5.53 3.86 -12.71
N SER A 53 5.43 4.52 -13.87
CA SER A 53 6.52 4.57 -14.85
C SER A 53 7.82 5.06 -14.21
N GLY A 54 8.91 4.31 -14.45
CA GLY A 54 10.23 4.60 -13.90
C GLY A 54 10.45 4.21 -12.43
N VAL A 55 9.48 3.56 -11.76
CA VAL A 55 9.65 3.06 -10.38
C VAL A 55 10.13 1.60 -10.42
N HIS A 56 11.15 1.28 -9.63
CA HIS A 56 11.74 -0.06 -9.58
C HIS A 56 11.03 -0.96 -8.56
N SER A 57 11.37 -2.24 -8.56
CA SER A 57 11.02 -3.15 -7.48
C SER A 57 12.08 -4.21 -7.24
N GLU A 58 12.27 -4.58 -5.98
CA GLU A 58 13.11 -5.71 -5.56
C GLU A 58 12.25 -6.91 -5.11
N GLY A 59 10.92 -6.76 -5.03
CA GLY A 59 10.05 -7.77 -4.42
C GLY A 59 8.56 -7.55 -4.64
N ASN A 60 8.15 -7.13 -5.84
CA ASN A 60 6.72 -7.10 -6.18
C ASN A 60 6.18 -8.54 -6.26
N VAL A 61 4.87 -8.71 -6.10
CA VAL A 61 4.24 -10.03 -6.15
C VAL A 61 3.24 -10.09 -7.30
N ALA A 62 3.25 -11.20 -8.02
CA ALA A 62 2.29 -11.48 -9.08
C ALA A 62 1.76 -12.90 -8.97
N VAL A 63 0.56 -13.13 -9.47
CA VAL A 63 -0.05 -14.45 -9.53
C VAL A 63 -0.69 -14.70 -10.89
N PHE A 64 -0.63 -15.93 -11.37
CA PHE A 64 -1.34 -16.37 -12.58
C PHE A 64 -1.82 -17.82 -12.43
N ASN A 65 -2.72 -18.24 -13.33
CA ASN A 65 -3.19 -19.62 -13.39
C ASN A 65 -2.62 -20.32 -14.61
N THR A 66 -2.37 -21.62 -14.50
CA THR A 66 -1.83 -22.45 -15.59
C THR A 66 -2.31 -23.90 -15.50
N GLU A 67 -2.50 -24.56 -16.64
CA GLU A 67 -2.71 -26.01 -16.74
C GLU A 67 -1.41 -26.78 -17.02
N ASN A 68 -0.30 -26.06 -17.20
CA ASN A 68 0.99 -26.66 -17.53
C ASN A 68 1.50 -27.57 -16.40
N ARG A 69 2.11 -28.70 -16.76
CA ARG A 69 2.61 -29.70 -15.80
C ARG A 69 3.89 -29.28 -15.08
N MET A 70 4.59 -28.24 -15.55
CA MET A 70 5.81 -27.74 -14.92
C MET A 70 5.58 -27.46 -13.42
N PRO A 71 6.41 -27.99 -12.51
CA PRO A 71 6.31 -27.68 -11.09
C PRO A 71 6.43 -26.17 -10.84
N ALA A 72 5.61 -25.63 -9.93
CA ALA A 72 5.51 -24.18 -9.74
C ALA A 72 6.84 -23.55 -9.32
N ASP A 73 7.66 -24.24 -8.53
CA ASP A 73 9.00 -23.83 -8.10
C ASP A 73 10.04 -23.81 -9.23
N LYS A 74 9.76 -24.47 -10.36
CA LYS A 74 10.65 -24.48 -11.53
C LYS A 74 10.37 -23.37 -12.53
N ILE A 75 9.21 -22.72 -12.44
CA ILE A 75 8.81 -21.66 -13.36
C ILE A 75 9.75 -20.46 -13.30
N CYS A 76 10.22 -20.05 -12.11
CA CYS A 76 11.15 -18.92 -11.98
C CYS A 76 12.44 -19.13 -12.78
N PHE A 77 13.05 -20.31 -12.69
CA PHE A 77 14.28 -20.64 -13.43
C PHE A 77 14.06 -20.62 -14.94
N ALA A 78 12.97 -21.25 -15.42
CA ALA A 78 12.66 -21.31 -16.84
C ALA A 78 12.25 -19.96 -17.43
N LEU A 79 11.54 -19.13 -16.66
CA LEU A 79 11.10 -17.80 -17.09
C LEU A 79 12.28 -16.81 -17.15
N ASN A 80 13.20 -16.87 -16.18
CA ASN A 80 14.38 -15.99 -16.16
C ASN A 80 15.31 -16.17 -17.38
N GLN A 81 15.33 -17.34 -18.02
CA GLN A 81 16.07 -17.54 -19.28
C GLN A 81 15.48 -16.80 -20.49
N ARG A 82 14.25 -16.29 -20.35
CA ARG A 82 13.48 -15.62 -21.42
C ARG A 82 13.27 -14.14 -21.16
N LEU A 83 13.35 -13.72 -19.90
CA LEU A 83 13.13 -12.34 -19.49
C LEU A 83 14.33 -11.46 -19.86
N PRO A 84 14.09 -10.18 -20.21
CA PRO A 84 15.16 -9.20 -20.33
C PRO A 84 15.86 -8.98 -18.98
N ASP A 85 17.10 -8.48 -19.00
CA ASP A 85 17.97 -8.40 -17.82
C ASP A 85 17.45 -7.51 -16.68
N ASP A 86 16.57 -6.58 -17.02
CA ASP A 86 15.87 -5.66 -16.12
C ASP A 86 14.61 -6.24 -15.47
N ILE A 87 14.27 -7.54 -15.70
CA ILE A 87 13.20 -8.24 -14.99
C ILE A 87 13.67 -9.62 -14.52
N ARG A 88 13.50 -9.92 -13.23
CA ARG A 88 13.86 -11.21 -12.63
C ARG A 88 12.77 -11.74 -11.72
N ILE A 89 12.50 -13.03 -11.85
CA ILE A 89 11.68 -13.78 -10.90
C ILE A 89 12.60 -14.35 -9.83
N LEU A 90 12.42 -13.89 -8.58
CA LEU A 90 13.23 -14.33 -7.45
C LEU A 90 12.76 -15.68 -6.91
N GLN A 91 11.45 -15.92 -6.93
CA GLN A 91 10.83 -17.14 -6.46
C GLN A 91 9.50 -17.37 -7.18
N SER A 92 9.12 -18.63 -7.35
CA SER A 92 7.77 -19.03 -7.73
C SER A 92 7.29 -20.20 -6.88
N GLU A 93 6.00 -20.23 -6.55
CA GLU A 93 5.41 -21.32 -5.76
C GLU A 93 3.92 -21.49 -6.07
N GLU A 94 3.39 -22.68 -5.78
CA GLU A 94 1.96 -22.93 -5.87
C GLU A 94 1.24 -22.38 -4.64
N VAL A 95 0.10 -21.73 -4.85
CA VAL A 95 -0.73 -21.15 -3.79
C VAL A 95 -2.17 -21.63 -3.94
N ALA A 96 -2.99 -21.38 -2.92
CA ALA A 96 -4.42 -21.72 -2.95
C ALA A 96 -5.11 -21.16 -4.21
N PRO A 97 -6.06 -21.90 -4.82
CA PRO A 97 -6.71 -21.50 -6.07
C PRO A 97 -7.40 -20.12 -6.04
N ASP A 98 -7.84 -19.69 -4.86
CA ASP A 98 -8.53 -18.43 -4.59
C ASP A 98 -7.59 -17.29 -4.12
N TYR A 99 -6.29 -17.57 -3.95
CA TYR A 99 -5.31 -16.60 -3.48
C TYR A 99 -5.28 -15.34 -4.36
N HIS A 100 -5.46 -14.16 -3.77
CA HIS A 100 -5.39 -12.90 -4.51
C HIS A 100 -4.49 -11.91 -3.76
N PRO A 101 -3.33 -11.50 -4.32
CA PRO A 101 -2.30 -10.81 -3.56
C PRO A 101 -2.67 -9.40 -3.08
N ARG A 102 -3.77 -8.82 -3.58
CA ARG A 102 -4.31 -7.53 -3.10
C ARG A 102 -5.40 -7.67 -2.04
N LYS A 103 -5.88 -8.89 -1.77
CA LYS A 103 -6.93 -9.20 -0.77
C LYS A 103 -6.32 -9.87 0.48
N GLN A 104 -5.03 -9.71 0.68
CA GLN A 104 -4.31 -10.29 1.80
C GLN A 104 -3.74 -9.14 2.60
N ASN A 105 -3.74 -9.26 3.93
CA ASN A 105 -3.08 -8.28 4.78
C ASN A 105 -1.57 -8.37 4.50
N CYS A 106 -0.98 -7.24 4.13
CA CYS A 106 0.44 -7.17 3.88
C CYS A 106 1.01 -5.83 4.34
N VAL A 107 2.27 -5.87 4.76
CA VAL A 107 3.09 -4.67 4.96
C VAL A 107 3.86 -4.43 3.67
N LYS A 108 3.70 -3.25 3.09
CA LYS A 108 4.46 -2.82 1.91
C LYS A 108 5.64 -1.98 2.37
N THR A 109 6.84 -2.33 1.93
CA THR A 109 8.05 -1.54 2.17
C THR A 109 8.49 -0.86 0.89
N TYR A 110 8.65 0.47 0.93
CA TYR A 110 9.27 1.25 -0.14
C TYR A 110 10.53 1.93 0.37
N GLU A 111 11.47 2.17 -0.55
CA GLU A 111 12.61 3.03 -0.33
C GLU A 111 12.68 4.13 -1.36
N TYR A 112 12.96 5.35 -0.90
CA TYR A 112 13.32 6.48 -1.74
C TYR A 112 14.79 6.86 -1.48
N LYS A 113 15.63 6.74 -2.49
CA LYS A 113 17.07 7.03 -2.41
C LYS A 113 17.37 8.41 -2.99
N ILE A 114 18.12 9.22 -2.26
CA ILE A 114 18.53 10.58 -2.63
C ILE A 114 20.05 10.65 -2.58
N MET A 115 20.67 10.92 -3.73
CA MET A 115 22.10 11.20 -3.82
C MET A 115 22.34 12.68 -3.51
N ASN A 116 22.74 12.99 -2.28
CA ASN A 116 22.85 14.34 -1.74
C ASN A 116 24.30 14.86 -1.73
N ARG A 117 24.74 15.40 -2.87
CA ARG A 117 26.11 15.91 -3.09
C ARG A 117 26.13 16.91 -4.25
N LYS A 118 27.25 17.60 -4.46
CA LYS A 118 27.35 18.66 -5.49
C LYS A 118 27.32 18.18 -6.94
N ILE A 119 27.75 16.95 -7.21
CA ILE A 119 27.86 16.38 -8.56
C ILE A 119 27.26 14.97 -8.53
N GLU A 120 26.35 14.68 -9.47
CA GLU A 120 25.69 13.37 -9.58
C GLU A 120 26.72 12.24 -9.80
N VAL A 121 26.41 11.06 -9.28
CA VAL A 121 27.21 9.84 -9.50
C VAL A 121 26.60 9.08 -10.69
N PRO A 122 27.30 8.93 -11.83
CA PRO A 122 26.72 8.32 -13.02
C PRO A 122 26.17 6.91 -12.81
N THR A 123 26.78 6.11 -11.93
CA THR A 123 26.34 4.74 -11.62
C THR A 123 25.08 4.67 -10.75
N MET A 124 24.71 5.77 -10.09
CA MET A 124 23.53 5.85 -9.21
C MET A 124 22.35 6.60 -9.87
N ARG A 125 22.55 7.12 -11.09
CA ARG A 125 21.60 8.01 -11.79
C ARG A 125 20.23 7.39 -12.03
N LEU A 126 20.15 6.06 -12.09
CA LEU A 126 18.92 5.31 -12.34
C LEU A 126 18.19 4.91 -11.07
N TYR A 127 18.89 4.74 -9.94
CA TYR A 127 18.34 4.18 -8.69
C TYR A 127 18.33 5.18 -7.53
N SER A 128 18.55 6.46 -7.84
CA SER A 128 18.52 7.55 -6.85
C SER A 128 18.10 8.87 -7.49
N TYR A 129 17.55 9.77 -6.69
CA TYR A 129 17.30 11.15 -7.06
C TYR A 129 18.50 12.03 -6.69
N PHE A 130 19.05 12.75 -7.65
CA PHE A 130 20.15 13.67 -7.40
C PHE A 130 19.67 14.99 -6.78
N CYS A 131 20.29 15.40 -5.67
CA CYS A 131 20.01 16.66 -5.01
C CYS A 131 21.30 17.37 -4.61
N TYR A 132 21.59 18.53 -5.23
CA TYR A 132 22.80 19.31 -4.98
C TYR A 132 22.71 20.29 -3.80
N PHE A 133 21.49 20.54 -3.31
CA PHE A 133 21.26 21.31 -2.09
C PHE A 133 21.52 20.42 -0.87
N PRO A 134 22.32 20.86 0.11
CA PRO A 134 22.46 20.13 1.37
C PRO A 134 21.09 19.89 2.00
N LEU A 135 20.83 18.66 2.43
CA LEU A 135 19.61 18.31 3.14
C LEU A 135 19.91 18.07 4.62
N ASP A 136 19.17 18.74 5.48
CA ASP A 136 19.15 18.50 6.92
C ASP A 136 18.31 17.26 7.22
N VAL A 137 18.98 16.17 7.58
CA VAL A 137 18.36 14.86 7.83
C VAL A 137 17.55 14.86 9.11
N GLU A 138 17.98 15.59 10.15
CA GLU A 138 17.23 15.62 11.42
C GLU A 138 15.89 16.31 11.23
N ARG A 139 15.86 17.44 10.51
CA ARG A 139 14.60 18.10 10.15
C ARG A 139 13.69 17.19 9.32
N MET A 140 14.28 16.43 8.39
CA MET A 140 13.51 15.44 7.63
C MET A 140 12.91 14.35 8.53
N ARG A 141 13.64 13.88 9.55
CA ARG A 141 13.14 12.90 10.53
C ARG A 141 12.03 13.48 11.38
N GLU A 142 12.20 14.69 11.90
CA GLU A 142 11.16 15.42 12.63
C GLU A 142 9.88 15.55 11.81
N GLY A 143 10.00 15.94 10.53
CA GLY A 143 8.85 16.02 9.62
C GLY A 143 8.24 14.65 9.30
N GLY A 144 9.08 13.63 9.14
CA GLY A 144 8.66 12.26 8.86
C GLY A 144 7.89 11.61 10.01
N ALA A 145 8.21 11.97 11.26
CA ALA A 145 7.56 11.43 12.45
C ALA A 145 6.04 11.70 12.47
N TYR A 146 5.60 12.86 11.98
CA TYR A 146 4.17 13.20 11.87
C TYR A 146 3.38 12.28 10.92
N LEU A 147 4.05 11.62 9.98
CA LEU A 147 3.41 10.73 9.01
C LEU A 147 3.16 9.32 9.58
N VAL A 148 3.84 8.94 10.67
CA VAL A 148 3.66 7.62 11.29
C VAL A 148 2.30 7.54 11.99
N GLY A 149 1.60 6.42 11.83
CA GLY A 149 0.25 6.22 12.34
C GLY A 149 -0.81 6.12 11.25
N GLU A 150 -2.08 6.14 11.66
CA GLU A 150 -3.23 6.09 10.77
C GLU A 150 -3.73 7.50 10.48
N HIS A 151 -3.72 7.91 9.21
CA HIS A 151 -4.09 9.28 8.80
C HIS A 151 -4.86 9.27 7.49
N ASP A 152 -5.63 10.33 7.23
CA ASP A 152 -6.16 10.61 5.89
C ASP A 152 -5.06 11.23 5.01
N PHE A 153 -4.46 10.44 4.12
CA PHE A 153 -3.37 10.87 3.25
C PHE A 153 -3.85 11.54 1.95
N LYS A 154 -5.06 12.13 1.93
CA LYS A 154 -5.59 12.83 0.75
C LYS A 154 -4.65 13.91 0.22
N SER A 155 -3.97 14.66 1.09
CA SER A 155 -2.95 15.65 0.69
C SER A 155 -1.75 15.04 -0.01
N PHE A 156 -1.45 13.77 0.27
CA PHE A 156 -0.34 13.03 -0.33
C PHE A 156 -0.80 12.15 -1.50
N CYS A 157 -1.99 12.37 -2.06
CA CYS A 157 -2.50 11.59 -3.19
C CYS A 157 -2.69 12.46 -4.43
N THR A 158 -2.48 11.88 -5.62
CA THR A 158 -2.92 12.53 -6.86
C THR A 158 -4.38 12.17 -7.15
N ALA A 159 -5.24 13.18 -7.35
CA ALA A 159 -6.69 13.04 -7.51
C ALA A 159 -7.18 12.10 -8.63
N ARG A 160 -6.30 11.66 -9.54
CA ARG A 160 -6.62 10.64 -10.56
C ARG A 160 -6.75 9.21 -9.98
N GLY A 161 -6.63 9.04 -8.66
CA GLY A 161 -6.70 7.73 -8.01
C GLY A 161 -8.12 7.18 -7.89
N GLN A 162 -8.33 5.95 -8.35
CA GLN A 162 -9.53 5.12 -8.14
C GLN A 162 -9.69 4.65 -6.67
N ALA A 163 -8.99 5.27 -5.72
CA ALA A 163 -9.01 4.80 -4.34
C ALA A 163 -10.32 5.28 -3.68
N GLU A 164 -11.17 4.34 -3.32
CA GLU A 164 -12.43 4.60 -2.59
C GLU A 164 -12.18 5.21 -1.20
N GLU A 165 -10.98 4.99 -0.64
CA GLU A 165 -10.55 5.44 0.68
C GLU A 165 -9.10 5.96 0.65
N THR A 166 -8.85 7.11 1.28
CA THR A 166 -7.55 7.79 1.39
C THR A 166 -6.89 7.61 2.76
N VAL A 167 -7.55 6.96 3.71
CA VAL A 167 -6.92 6.61 5.00
C VAL A 167 -5.96 5.43 4.83
N ARG A 168 -4.72 5.58 5.30
CA ARG A 168 -3.70 4.53 5.34
C ARG A 168 -3.00 4.54 6.69
N THR A 169 -2.24 3.48 6.95
CA THR A 169 -1.42 3.37 8.15
C THR A 169 0.04 3.26 7.72
N ILE A 170 0.87 4.20 8.17
CA ILE A 170 2.32 4.09 8.09
C ILE A 170 2.80 3.50 9.43
N TYR A 171 3.42 2.33 9.38
CA TYR A 171 3.94 1.66 10.56
C TYR A 171 5.32 2.19 10.97
N SER A 172 6.13 2.59 10.00
CA SER A 172 7.44 3.21 10.23
C SER A 172 7.85 4.06 9.04
N LEU A 173 8.60 5.12 9.33
CA LEU A 173 9.27 5.97 8.36
C LEU A 173 10.65 6.31 8.92
N ASP A 174 11.67 5.66 8.37
CA ASP A 174 13.05 5.80 8.79
C ASP A 174 13.83 6.59 7.73
N ILE A 175 14.70 7.50 8.17
CA ILE A 175 15.56 8.29 7.28
C ILE A 175 16.99 8.15 7.73
N ASP A 176 17.79 7.49 6.91
CA ASP A 176 19.20 7.24 7.17
C ASP A 176 20.07 7.96 6.15
N LYS A 177 21.26 8.36 6.59
CA LYS A 177 22.29 8.93 5.72
C LYS A 177 23.58 8.14 5.87
N SER A 178 24.07 7.59 4.77
CA SER A 178 25.36 6.91 4.68
C SER A 178 26.22 7.60 3.62
N GLY A 179 27.22 8.36 4.08
CA GLY A 179 27.97 9.27 3.21
C GLY A 179 27.03 10.29 2.54
N ASP A 180 27.04 10.31 1.20
CA ASP A 180 26.20 11.20 0.40
C ASP A 180 24.79 10.63 0.13
N LEU A 181 24.54 9.35 0.43
CA LEU A 181 23.26 8.70 0.12
C LEU A 181 22.31 8.82 1.31
N ILE A 182 21.15 9.44 1.08
CA ILE A 182 20.03 9.48 2.02
C ILE A 182 18.99 8.46 1.55
N THR A 183 18.51 7.62 2.46
CA THR A 183 17.46 6.63 2.20
C THR A 183 16.27 6.91 3.10
N ILE A 184 15.11 7.15 2.48
CA ILE A 184 13.82 7.20 3.18
C ILE A 184 13.18 5.83 3.02
N ARG A 185 13.08 5.06 4.09
CA ARG A 185 12.39 3.77 4.10
C ARG A 185 11.03 3.92 4.79
N ILE A 186 9.97 3.46 4.13
CA ILE A 186 8.60 3.60 4.61
C ILE A 186 7.88 2.26 4.56
N LYS A 187 7.25 1.87 5.67
CA LYS A 187 6.44 0.66 5.78
C LYS A 187 5.00 1.03 6.10
N GLY A 188 4.03 0.42 5.42
CA GLY A 188 2.62 0.72 5.66
C GLY A 188 1.67 -0.36 5.18
N SER A 189 0.39 -0.21 5.53
CA SER A 189 -0.71 -1.10 5.10
C SER A 189 -0.99 -1.02 3.60
N GLY A 190 -0.57 0.06 2.96
CA GLY A 190 -0.70 0.32 1.54
C GLY A 190 -0.46 1.78 1.25
N PHE A 191 -0.27 2.13 -0.02
CA PHE A 191 0.03 3.50 -0.42
C PHE A 191 -0.90 3.95 -1.54
N LEU A 192 -1.32 5.22 -1.47
CA LEU A 192 -2.12 5.84 -2.51
C LEU A 192 -1.26 6.16 -3.75
N TYR A 193 -1.93 6.50 -4.84
CA TYR A 193 -1.24 6.84 -6.09
C TYR A 193 -0.31 8.05 -5.91
N ASN A 194 0.98 7.86 -6.27
CA ASN A 194 2.11 8.78 -6.04
C ASN A 194 2.45 9.09 -4.56
N MET A 195 1.84 8.44 -3.58
CA MET A 195 1.94 8.83 -2.16
C MET A 195 3.37 8.90 -1.63
N VAL A 196 4.14 7.82 -1.78
CA VAL A 196 5.53 7.77 -1.29
C VAL A 196 6.41 8.84 -1.95
N ARG A 197 6.16 9.15 -3.23
CA ARG A 197 6.93 10.17 -3.98
C ARG A 197 6.57 11.59 -3.54
N ILE A 198 5.31 11.83 -3.16
CA ILE A 198 4.88 13.12 -2.64
C ILE A 198 5.44 13.30 -1.22
N ILE A 199 5.40 12.26 -0.39
CA ILE A 199 6.06 12.25 0.93
C ILE A 199 7.55 12.58 0.78
N ALA A 200 8.28 11.86 -0.06
CA ALA A 200 9.70 12.11 -0.28
C ALA A 200 9.97 13.55 -0.77
N GLY A 201 9.13 14.07 -1.67
CA GLY A 201 9.23 15.45 -2.15
C GLY A 201 8.97 16.50 -1.08
N THR A 202 7.97 16.30 -0.21
CA THR A 202 7.70 17.15 0.95
C THR A 202 8.86 17.12 1.93
N LEU A 203 9.37 15.93 2.28
CA LEU A 203 10.50 15.80 3.21
C LEU A 203 11.77 16.44 2.65
N MET A 204 12.04 16.35 1.34
CA MET A 204 13.12 17.10 0.72
C MET A 204 12.96 18.62 0.89
N LYS A 205 11.73 19.16 0.83
CA LYS A 205 11.50 20.59 1.11
C LYS A 205 11.75 20.97 2.57
N VAL A 206 11.42 20.08 3.51
CA VAL A 206 11.77 20.24 4.93
C VAL A 206 13.29 20.24 5.13
N GLY A 207 13.99 19.28 4.51
CA GLY A 207 15.45 19.15 4.58
C GLY A 207 16.20 20.32 3.93
N MET A 208 15.60 20.96 2.91
CA MET A 208 16.12 22.21 2.31
C MET A 208 15.84 23.45 3.16
N GLY A 209 15.07 23.34 4.25
CA GLY A 209 14.63 24.47 5.06
C GLY A 209 13.51 25.31 4.43
N VAL A 210 12.90 24.86 3.33
CA VAL A 210 11.75 25.54 2.70
C VAL A 210 10.50 25.44 3.56
N TYR A 211 10.33 24.30 4.23
CA TYR A 211 9.26 24.07 5.20
C TYR A 211 9.86 23.82 6.59
N PRO A 212 9.20 24.28 7.67
CA PRO A 212 9.45 23.74 8.99
C PRO A 212 8.93 22.29 9.08
N PRO A 213 9.52 21.43 9.94
CA PRO A 213 9.06 20.05 10.13
C PRO A 213 7.56 19.93 10.46
N ALA A 214 7.06 20.81 11.33
CA ALA A 214 5.63 20.84 11.72
C ALA A 214 4.66 21.08 10.56
N HIS A 215 5.13 21.67 9.45
CA HIS A 215 4.29 21.87 8.25
C HIS A 215 3.83 20.54 7.64
N VAL A 216 4.53 19.43 7.91
CA VAL A 216 4.09 18.10 7.46
C VAL A 216 2.75 17.71 8.09
N GLU A 217 2.54 18.03 9.36
CA GLU A 217 1.26 17.81 10.04
C GLU A 217 0.17 18.74 9.46
N GLU A 218 0.49 20.02 9.23
CA GLU A 218 -0.45 20.96 8.60
C GLU A 218 -0.90 20.47 7.22
N ILE A 219 0.01 19.86 6.45
CA ILE A 219 -0.31 19.24 5.15
C ILE A 219 -1.27 18.06 5.33
N LEU A 220 -1.06 17.17 6.32
CA LEU A 220 -1.99 16.07 6.60
C LEU A 220 -3.39 16.61 6.91
N ASP A 221 -3.47 17.61 7.78
CA ASP A 221 -4.73 18.18 8.28
C ASP A 221 -5.53 18.87 7.18
N ALA A 222 -4.84 19.52 6.24
CA ALA A 222 -5.49 20.24 5.16
C ALA A 222 -6.32 19.34 4.24
N ARG A 223 -6.00 18.03 4.16
CA ARG A 223 -6.64 17.06 3.24
C ARG A 223 -6.74 17.59 1.79
N ASP A 224 -5.78 18.42 1.37
CA ASP A 224 -5.69 19.08 0.07
C ASP A 224 -4.32 18.84 -0.57
N ARG A 225 -4.32 18.20 -1.74
CA ARG A 225 -3.07 17.94 -2.47
C ARG A 225 -2.30 19.21 -2.80
N LYS A 226 -2.94 20.37 -2.96
CA LYS A 226 -2.26 21.60 -3.37
C LYS A 226 -1.27 22.13 -2.33
N VAL A 227 -1.46 21.80 -1.06
CA VAL A 227 -0.55 22.26 0.01
C VAL A 227 0.68 21.36 0.18
N ALA A 228 0.62 20.12 -0.32
CA ALA A 228 1.74 19.19 -0.23
C ALA A 228 2.87 19.53 -1.20
N GLY A 229 4.08 19.09 -0.84
CA GLY A 229 5.28 19.23 -1.66
C GLY A 229 5.17 18.65 -3.07
N PRO A 230 6.20 18.88 -3.91
CA PRO A 230 6.22 18.35 -5.27
C PRO A 230 6.28 16.83 -5.26
N LYS A 231 5.82 16.20 -6.34
CA LYS A 231 6.02 14.76 -6.54
C LYS A 231 7.49 14.51 -6.92
N ALA A 232 8.20 13.73 -6.12
CA ALA A 232 9.59 13.37 -6.41
C ALA A 232 9.72 12.48 -7.67
N ALA A 233 10.91 12.45 -8.28
CA ALA A 233 11.17 11.66 -9.48
C ALA A 233 10.99 10.14 -9.21
N ALA A 234 10.51 9.39 -10.20
CA ALA A 234 10.22 7.96 -10.03
C ALA A 234 11.48 7.11 -9.80
N LYS A 235 12.59 7.46 -10.47
CA LYS A 235 13.90 6.78 -10.41
C LYS A 235 14.53 6.65 -9.01
N GLY A 236 14.05 7.42 -8.04
CA GLY A 236 14.49 7.31 -6.66
C GLY A 236 13.74 6.24 -5.87
N LEU A 237 12.56 5.81 -6.34
CA LEU A 237 11.62 4.95 -5.62
C LEU A 237 11.79 3.48 -6.04
N SER A 238 11.88 2.60 -5.04
CA SER A 238 11.82 1.15 -5.22
C SER A 238 10.81 0.53 -4.26
N LEU A 239 9.98 -0.39 -4.76
CA LEU A 239 9.19 -1.31 -3.95
C LEU A 239 10.10 -2.45 -3.47
N ILE A 240 10.40 -2.49 -2.19
CA ILE A 240 11.36 -3.44 -1.61
C ILE A 240 10.69 -4.79 -1.32
N SER A 241 9.59 -4.79 -0.59
CA SER A 241 8.92 -6.02 -0.17
C SER A 241 7.41 -5.86 -0.02
N LEU A 242 6.71 -6.99 -0.14
CA LEU A 242 5.36 -7.20 0.37
C LEU A 242 5.40 -8.36 1.36
N ASP A 243 5.28 -8.03 2.64
CA ASP A 243 5.32 -8.99 3.73
C ASP A 243 3.89 -9.36 4.12
N TYR A 244 3.43 -10.54 3.70
CA TYR A 244 2.07 -11.02 3.94
C TYR A 244 1.91 -11.59 5.35
N GLU A 245 0.80 -11.27 6.01
CA GLU A 245 0.45 -11.87 7.30
C GLU A 245 0.13 -13.36 7.12
N THR A 246 0.74 -14.21 7.93
CA THR A 246 0.47 -15.67 7.96
C THR A 246 -0.70 -16.03 8.86
N GLU A 247 -0.97 -15.20 9.87
CA GLU A 247 -2.07 -15.35 10.82
C GLU A 247 -2.78 -14.02 10.99
N LEU A 248 -4.09 -14.07 11.17
CA LEU A 248 -4.90 -12.89 11.37
C LEU A 248 -4.62 -12.29 12.76
N LYS A 249 -4.31 -10.99 12.81
CA LYS A 249 -4.23 -10.27 14.09
C LYS A 249 -5.55 -10.32 14.82
N LYS A 250 -5.51 -10.79 16.07
CA LYS A 250 -6.68 -10.87 16.97
C LYS A 250 -7.35 -9.52 17.20
N GLN A 251 -6.59 -8.43 17.14
CA GLN A 251 -7.12 -7.09 17.35
C GLN A 251 -6.40 -6.09 16.43
N ILE A 252 -7.16 -5.15 15.88
CA ILE A 252 -6.65 -3.97 15.18
C ILE A 252 -7.09 -2.74 15.99
N ARG A 253 -6.20 -1.77 16.15
CA ARG A 253 -6.50 -0.49 16.78
C ARG A 253 -6.07 0.63 15.85
N GLY A 254 -6.90 1.66 15.72
CA GLY A 254 -6.54 2.88 15.03
C GLY A 254 -6.85 4.07 15.91
N GLU A 255 -5.86 4.94 16.11
CA GLU A 255 -5.98 6.11 16.97
C GLU A 255 -5.20 7.29 16.39
N ASN A 256 -5.86 8.43 16.31
CA ASN A 256 -5.29 9.74 15.97
C ASN A 256 -6.17 10.85 16.59
N LYS A 257 -5.97 12.12 16.20
CA LYS A 257 -6.72 13.25 16.77
C LYS A 257 -8.18 13.34 16.30
N GLU A 258 -8.55 12.56 15.29
CA GLU A 258 -9.88 12.53 14.69
C GLU A 258 -10.71 11.34 15.18
N TRP A 259 -10.09 10.20 15.46
CA TRP A 259 -10.77 8.98 15.87
C TRP A 259 -9.93 8.05 16.76
N SER A 260 -10.62 7.15 17.45
CA SER A 260 -10.06 6.02 18.19
C SER A 260 -11.04 4.85 18.10
N TYR A 261 -10.56 3.69 17.66
CA TYR A 261 -11.37 2.48 17.56
C TYR A 261 -10.56 1.22 17.83
N THR A 262 -11.29 0.16 18.16
CA THR A 262 -10.78 -1.20 18.31
C THR A 262 -11.63 -2.17 17.49
N LEU A 263 -11.01 -2.96 16.63
CA LEU A 263 -11.63 -4.08 15.93
C LEU A 263 -11.11 -5.41 16.49
N SER A 264 -11.96 -6.15 17.21
CA SER A 264 -11.69 -7.52 17.66
C SER A 264 -12.03 -8.52 16.56
N GLN A 265 -11.08 -9.40 16.25
CA GLN A 265 -11.12 -10.35 15.14
C GLN A 265 -10.83 -11.79 15.58
N ASP A 266 -10.68 -12.02 16.88
CA ASP A 266 -10.31 -13.31 17.48
C ASP A 266 -11.30 -14.44 17.18
N LYS A 267 -12.57 -14.10 16.91
CA LYS A 267 -13.61 -15.08 16.52
C LYS A 267 -13.88 -15.17 15.03
N ILE A 268 -13.13 -14.46 14.18
CA ILE A 268 -13.37 -14.52 12.73
C ILE A 268 -13.12 -15.93 12.20
N VAL A 269 -12.02 -16.57 12.61
CA VAL A 269 -11.65 -17.90 12.12
C VAL A 269 -12.62 -18.98 12.62
N SER A 270 -13.08 -18.89 13.87
CA SER A 270 -13.91 -19.92 14.50
C SER A 270 -15.41 -19.72 14.28
N GLU A 271 -15.89 -18.49 14.26
CA GLU A 271 -17.32 -18.15 14.31
C GLU A 271 -17.75 -17.17 13.21
N ARG A 272 -16.83 -16.70 12.36
CA ARG A 272 -17.10 -15.66 11.35
C ARG A 272 -17.64 -14.35 11.94
N LYS A 273 -17.31 -14.07 13.21
CA LYS A 273 -17.75 -12.88 13.96
C LYS A 273 -16.62 -11.93 14.28
N ALA A 274 -16.91 -10.63 14.26
CA ALA A 274 -16.00 -9.55 14.68
C ALA A 274 -16.74 -8.47 15.48
N TRP A 275 -16.02 -7.69 16.29
CA TRP A 275 -16.57 -6.59 17.08
C TRP A 275 -15.79 -5.31 16.83
N LEU A 276 -16.47 -4.24 16.42
CA LEU A 276 -15.92 -2.90 16.26
C LEU A 276 -16.44 -2.00 17.39
N TYR A 277 -15.51 -1.49 18.18
CA TYR A 277 -15.75 -0.48 19.21
C TYR A 277 -15.19 0.85 18.72
N ILE A 278 -16.05 1.85 18.55
CA ILE A 278 -15.66 3.22 18.21
C ILE A 278 -15.67 4.03 19.50
N HIS A 279 -14.50 4.31 20.04
CA HIS A 279 -14.32 5.01 21.33
C HIS A 279 -14.49 6.52 21.19
N ARG A 280 -14.05 7.06 20.04
CA ARG A 280 -14.13 8.48 19.67
C ARG A 280 -14.09 8.60 18.15
N CYS A 281 -14.89 9.46 17.56
CA CYS A 281 -14.79 9.80 16.15
C CYS A 281 -15.47 11.15 15.86
N ARG A 282 -14.81 12.04 15.11
CA ARG A 282 -15.46 13.27 14.62
C ARG A 282 -16.65 12.91 13.72
N GLU A 283 -17.73 13.69 13.82
CA GLU A 283 -18.97 13.46 13.08
C GLU A 283 -18.75 13.34 11.56
N GLU A 284 -17.87 14.18 11.00
CA GLU A 284 -17.52 14.18 9.57
C GLU A 284 -16.71 12.95 9.10
N ASP A 285 -16.05 12.24 10.02
CA ASP A 285 -15.21 11.08 9.71
C ASP A 285 -15.93 9.75 10.03
N PHE A 286 -17.04 9.80 10.79
CA PHE A 286 -17.73 8.62 11.34
C PHE A 286 -18.16 7.62 10.27
N GLU A 287 -18.91 8.07 9.26
CA GLU A 287 -19.42 7.18 8.20
C GLU A 287 -18.28 6.52 7.41
N ARG A 288 -17.21 7.27 7.13
CA ARG A 288 -16.02 6.73 6.44
C ARG A 288 -15.29 5.70 7.29
N LEU A 289 -15.06 5.99 8.57
CA LEU A 289 -14.44 5.07 9.51
C LEU A 289 -15.25 3.77 9.63
N LEU A 290 -16.56 3.90 9.82
CA LEU A 290 -17.47 2.77 9.95
C LEU A 290 -17.37 1.85 8.72
N ILE A 291 -17.53 2.41 7.51
CA ILE A 291 -17.45 1.65 6.26
C ILE A 291 -16.07 0.99 6.11
N ARG A 292 -14.99 1.74 6.33
CA ARG A 292 -13.61 1.25 6.17
C ARG A 292 -13.33 0.06 7.08
N VAL A 293 -13.62 0.19 8.38
CA VAL A 293 -13.25 -0.83 9.37
C VAL A 293 -14.14 -2.06 9.26
N VAL A 294 -15.44 -1.88 8.95
CA VAL A 294 -16.34 -2.99 8.62
C VAL A 294 -15.87 -3.73 7.36
N HIS A 295 -15.50 -3.00 6.30
CA HIS A 295 -14.98 -3.61 5.09
C HIS A 295 -13.71 -4.43 5.35
N GLN A 296 -12.80 -3.93 6.19
CA GLN A 296 -11.60 -4.66 6.59
C GLN A 296 -11.94 -5.97 7.32
N ALA A 297 -12.92 -5.96 8.24
CA ALA A 297 -13.36 -7.17 8.93
C ALA A 297 -13.95 -8.20 7.96
N VAL A 298 -14.77 -7.76 6.99
CA VAL A 298 -15.33 -8.63 5.95
C VAL A 298 -14.24 -9.22 5.06
N GLN A 299 -13.25 -8.42 4.64
CA GLN A 299 -12.11 -8.93 3.88
C GLN A 299 -11.29 -9.96 4.67
N ASN A 300 -11.23 -9.82 5.98
CA ASN A 300 -10.58 -10.78 6.88
C ASN A 300 -11.44 -12.03 7.14
N GLY A 301 -12.67 -12.08 6.63
CA GLY A 301 -13.55 -13.24 6.65
C GLY A 301 -14.69 -13.19 7.67
N ALA A 302 -14.99 -12.02 8.25
CA ALA A 302 -16.18 -11.85 9.08
C ALA A 302 -17.45 -11.83 8.20
N GLU A 303 -18.46 -12.60 8.61
CA GLU A 303 -19.81 -12.58 8.04
C GLU A 303 -20.75 -11.71 8.88
N THR A 304 -20.48 -11.62 10.18
CA THR A 304 -21.22 -10.76 11.11
C THR A 304 -20.24 -9.86 11.85
N ILE A 305 -20.49 -8.56 11.81
CA ILE A 305 -19.71 -7.56 12.55
C ILE A 305 -20.66 -6.85 13.50
N PHE A 306 -20.34 -6.89 14.80
CA PHE A 306 -21.03 -6.15 15.84
C PHE A 306 -20.39 -4.78 16.00
N VAL A 307 -21.14 -3.70 15.83
CA VAL A 307 -20.62 -2.34 16.00
C VAL A 307 -21.19 -1.68 17.25
N ARG A 308 -20.31 -1.10 18.06
CA ARG A 308 -20.66 -0.25 19.21
C ARG A 308 -19.99 1.10 19.07
N ASP A 309 -20.79 2.15 19.13
CA ASP A 309 -20.33 3.54 19.25
C ASP A 309 -20.43 3.95 20.72
N GLU A 310 -19.29 4.25 21.35
CA GLU A 310 -19.22 4.56 22.79
C GLU A 310 -19.26 6.07 23.08
N GLU A 311 -19.10 6.91 22.06
CA GLU A 311 -19.05 8.36 22.21
C GLU A 311 -20.43 9.01 22.09
N LYS A 312 -21.27 8.54 21.15
CA LYS A 312 -22.57 9.15 20.88
C LYS A 312 -23.59 8.15 20.36
N ASP A 313 -24.74 8.11 21.02
CA ASP A 313 -25.88 7.30 20.58
C ASP A 313 -26.52 7.85 19.29
N GLY A 314 -27.07 6.95 18.48
CA GLY A 314 -27.91 7.30 17.33
C GLY A 314 -27.18 7.76 16.06
N ARG A 315 -25.85 7.69 15.98
CA ARG A 315 -25.09 7.96 14.72
C ARG A 315 -25.28 6.90 13.64
N ILE A 316 -25.62 5.66 14.05
CA ILE A 316 -25.93 4.56 13.13
C ILE A 316 -27.44 4.50 12.93
N ILE A 317 -27.88 4.68 11.69
CA ILE A 317 -29.29 4.74 11.29
C ILE A 317 -29.71 3.37 10.74
N LEU A 318 -30.69 2.75 11.38
CA LEU A 318 -31.27 1.48 10.95
C LEU A 318 -31.80 1.51 9.52
N GLY A 319 -31.49 0.47 8.74
CA GLY A 319 -31.95 0.34 7.36
C GLY A 319 -31.28 1.29 6.35
N LYS A 320 -30.46 2.25 6.81
CA LYS A 320 -29.60 3.04 5.92
C LYS A 320 -28.49 2.14 5.36
N SER A 321 -28.22 2.27 4.06
CA SER A 321 -27.08 1.63 3.41
C SER A 321 -25.82 2.46 3.68
N TYR A 322 -24.77 1.82 4.16
CA TYR A 322 -23.44 2.40 4.37
C TYR A 322 -22.49 1.69 3.39
N GLY A 323 -22.35 2.27 2.19
CA GLY A 323 -21.74 1.55 1.07
C GLY A 323 -22.52 0.28 0.74
N PHE A 324 -21.85 -0.88 0.80
CA PHE A 324 -22.41 -2.20 0.53
C PHE A 324 -23.07 -2.87 1.75
N TYR A 325 -23.13 -2.18 2.89
CA TYR A 325 -23.54 -2.75 4.18
C TYR A 325 -24.86 -2.16 4.68
N ILE A 326 -25.72 -3.00 5.26
CA ILE A 326 -26.91 -2.56 6.00
C ILE A 326 -26.74 -3.01 7.45
N PHE A 327 -26.98 -2.09 8.38
CA PHE A 327 -26.96 -2.38 9.81
C PHE A 327 -28.34 -2.77 10.32
N GLN A 328 -28.39 -3.85 11.09
CA GLN A 328 -29.58 -4.33 11.80
C GLN A 328 -29.34 -4.23 13.31
N ALA A 329 -30.40 -3.99 14.08
CA ALA A 329 -30.32 -3.96 15.54
C ALA A 329 -30.13 -5.39 16.07
N ASP A 330 -29.18 -5.57 16.99
CA ASP A 330 -28.99 -6.82 17.70
C ASP A 330 -29.35 -6.66 19.19
N PRO A 331 -30.39 -7.36 19.68
CA PRO A 331 -30.78 -7.33 21.10
C PRO A 331 -29.73 -7.87 22.07
N GLU A 332 -28.82 -8.76 21.64
CA GLU A 332 -27.89 -9.47 22.54
C GLU A 332 -26.60 -8.69 22.84
N SER A 333 -26.16 -7.79 21.94
CA SER A 333 -24.84 -7.15 22.03
C SER A 333 -24.85 -5.65 22.33
N GLN A 334 -26.02 -5.03 22.55
CA GLN A 334 -26.19 -3.56 22.60
C GLN A 334 -25.57 -2.86 21.36
N GLY A 335 -25.54 -3.53 20.20
CA GLY A 335 -24.83 -3.09 19.01
C GLY A 335 -25.55 -3.42 17.69
N TRP A 336 -24.81 -3.32 16.58
CA TRP A 336 -25.35 -3.50 15.22
C TRP A 336 -24.70 -4.67 14.50
N SER A 337 -25.46 -5.54 13.84
CA SER A 337 -24.93 -6.57 12.93
C SER A 337 -24.88 -6.09 11.48
N VAL A 338 -23.85 -6.51 10.74
CA VAL A 338 -23.70 -6.24 9.31
C VAL A 338 -23.93 -7.52 8.51
N THR A 339 -24.79 -7.46 7.49
CA THR A 339 -24.86 -8.45 6.41
C THR A 339 -24.44 -7.80 5.10
N GLN A 340 -23.64 -8.53 4.30
CA GLN A 340 -23.28 -8.10 2.95
C GLN A 340 -24.49 -8.24 2.02
N LYS A 341 -24.82 -7.18 1.27
CA LYS A 341 -25.89 -7.21 0.26
C LYS A 341 -25.66 -8.24 -0.84
#